data_AF-A0A535N6W2-F1
#
_entry.id   AF-A0A535N6W2-F1
#
_cell.length_a   1.000
_cell.length_b   1.000
_cell.length_c   1.000
_cell.angle_alpha   90.00
_cell.angle_beta   90.00
_cell.angle_gamma   90.00
#
_symmetry.space_group_name_H-M   'P 1'
#
loop_
_entity.id
_entity.type
_entity.pdbx_description
1 polymer ?
#
loop_
_entity_poly.entity_id
_entity_poly.type
_entity_poly.pdbx_seq_one_letter_code
_entity_poly.pdbx_strand_id
1 'polypeptide(L)'
;MTLIVELVGDASAGEVVGAGPAHPIVGAMIDVGAWALIQTLPGLDPAEWLASACAAVAGEGGQLALRPTRWRAQDPERVREALENEIETGPVIVAAPGEGQLLVVIAGPGLPALGEVGLCDRTALVATLRQLAGLNPDGESLLEERVAVYNPDHQVDRRLRQLYGE
;
A
#
# COMPACT_ATOMS: atom_id res chain seq x y z
N MET A 1 -8.23 2.70 17.74
CA MET A 1 -8.30 1.98 16.45
C MET A 1 -6.93 1.39 16.23
N THR A 2 -6.84 0.10 15.89
CA THR A 2 -5.55 -0.56 15.66
C THR A 2 -5.27 -0.57 14.17
N LEU A 3 -4.18 0.07 13.74
CA LEU A 3 -3.73 0.01 12.34
C LEU A 3 -2.84 -1.22 12.16
N ILE A 4 -3.16 -2.06 11.18
CA ILE A 4 -2.39 -3.26 10.86
C ILE A 4 -1.40 -2.92 9.74
N VAL A 5 -0.12 -3.20 9.98
CA VAL A 5 0.95 -3.04 8.99
C VAL A 5 1.56 -4.42 8.72
N GLU A 6 1.36 -4.90 7.50
CA GLU A 6 1.85 -6.19 7.04
C GLU A 6 3.12 -6.04 6.20
N LEU A 7 4.18 -6.76 6.57
CA LEU A 7 5.41 -6.82 5.78
C LEU A 7 5.47 -8.13 5.00
N VAL A 8 5.59 -8.05 3.67
CA VAL A 8 5.64 -9.20 2.78
C VAL A 8 7.09 -9.65 2.59
N GLY A 9 7.40 -10.87 3.05
CA GLY A 9 8.80 -11.37 3.07
C GLY A 9 9.32 -12.00 1.77
N ASP A 10 8.43 -12.43 0.86
CA ASP A 10 8.81 -13.27 -0.28
C ASP A 10 8.64 -12.58 -1.66
N ALA A 11 8.17 -11.33 -1.70
CA ALA A 11 7.93 -10.59 -2.94
C ALA A 11 8.70 -9.26 -2.94
N SER A 12 9.42 -8.98 -4.02
CA SER A 12 10.15 -7.71 -4.16
C SER A 12 9.21 -6.59 -4.62
N ALA A 13 9.44 -5.36 -4.16
CA ALA A 13 8.67 -4.18 -4.59
C ALA A 13 8.52 -4.11 -6.14
N GLY A 14 9.61 -4.34 -6.87
CA GLY A 14 9.63 -4.31 -8.34
C GLY A 14 8.83 -5.44 -9.01
N GLU A 15 8.84 -6.64 -8.42
CA GLU A 15 8.02 -7.77 -8.90
C GLU A 15 6.53 -7.48 -8.74
N VAL A 16 6.14 -6.96 -7.56
CA VAL A 16 4.76 -6.61 -7.26
C VAL A 16 4.25 -5.53 -8.22
N VAL A 17 5.04 -4.47 -8.43
CA VAL A 17 4.71 -3.40 -9.39
C VAL A 17 4.63 -3.93 -10.82
N GLY A 18 5.59 -4.76 -11.24
CA GLY A 18 5.62 -5.33 -12.59
C GLY A 18 4.43 -6.25 -12.90
N ALA A 19 3.98 -7.03 -11.91
CA ALA A 19 2.78 -7.85 -12.03
C ALA A 19 1.47 -7.03 -11.96
N GLY A 20 1.51 -5.86 -11.31
CA GLY A 20 0.38 -4.92 -11.24
C GLY A 20 -0.89 -5.60 -10.72
N PRO A 21 -2.06 -5.40 -11.35
CA PRO A 21 -3.33 -6.00 -10.91
C PRO A 21 -3.34 -7.53 -10.87
N ALA A 22 -2.43 -8.20 -11.59
CA ALA A 22 -2.32 -9.65 -11.54
C ALA A 22 -1.62 -10.15 -10.26
N HIS A 23 -0.97 -9.27 -9.50
CA HIS A 23 -0.34 -9.63 -8.23
C HIS A 23 -1.41 -9.77 -7.13
N PRO A 24 -1.41 -10.83 -6.30
CA PRO A 24 -2.44 -11.04 -5.29
C PRO A 24 -2.62 -9.87 -4.31
N ILE A 25 -1.54 -9.20 -3.90
CA ILE A 25 -1.63 -8.00 -3.03
C ILE A 25 -2.32 -6.83 -3.74
N VAL A 26 -1.84 -6.47 -4.94
CA VAL A 26 -2.35 -5.30 -5.66
C VAL A 26 -3.77 -5.59 -6.14
N GLY A 27 -4.03 -6.77 -6.71
CA GLY A 27 -5.36 -7.19 -7.15
C GLY A 27 -6.40 -7.18 -6.02
N ALA A 28 -6.02 -7.57 -4.80
CA ALA A 28 -6.92 -7.51 -3.64
C ALA A 28 -7.26 -6.09 -3.19
N MET A 29 -6.34 -5.14 -3.40
CA MET A 29 -6.38 -3.83 -2.74
C MET A 29 -6.61 -2.65 -3.69
N ILE A 30 -6.42 -2.83 -5.00
CA ILE A 30 -6.39 -1.74 -5.99
C ILE A 30 -7.72 -0.99 -6.11
N ASP A 31 -8.84 -1.69 -5.91
CA ASP A 31 -10.18 -1.09 -6.01
C ASP A 31 -10.62 -0.38 -4.72
N VAL A 32 -9.89 -0.58 -3.63
CA VAL A 32 -10.25 -0.14 -2.26
C VAL A 32 -9.12 0.64 -1.58
N GLY A 33 -8.11 1.06 -2.34
CA GLY A 33 -6.88 1.58 -1.77
C GLY A 33 -5.97 2.34 -2.72
N ALA A 34 -4.91 2.90 -2.14
CA ALA A 34 -3.83 3.62 -2.80
C ALA A 34 -2.52 2.83 -2.67
N TRP A 35 -1.59 2.99 -3.62
CA TRP A 35 -0.25 2.42 -3.46
C TRP A 35 0.83 3.39 -3.93
N ALA A 36 2.01 3.31 -3.31
CA ALA A 36 3.14 4.15 -3.66
C ALA A 36 4.46 3.39 -3.59
N LEU A 37 5.40 3.79 -4.45
CA LEU A 37 6.77 3.30 -4.40
C LEU A 37 7.65 4.32 -3.67
N ILE A 38 8.19 3.91 -2.54
CA ILE A 38 9.04 4.73 -1.68
C ILE A 38 10.49 4.37 -1.95
N GLN A 39 11.34 5.37 -2.20
CA GLN A 39 12.78 5.16 -2.23
C GLN A 39 13.33 5.16 -0.80
N THR A 40 13.99 4.06 -0.43
CA THR A 40 14.62 3.96 0.89
C THR A 40 15.99 4.63 0.87
N LEU A 41 16.49 4.99 2.06
CA LEU A 41 17.83 5.58 2.15
C LEU A 41 18.88 4.55 1.73
N PRO A 42 19.90 4.96 0.96
CA PRO A 42 20.99 4.08 0.58
C PRO A 42 21.62 3.40 1.80
N GLY A 43 21.74 2.08 1.75
CA GLY A 43 22.36 1.29 2.82
C GLY A 43 21.46 0.97 4.03
N LEU A 44 20.19 1.38 4.01
CA LEU A 44 19.21 0.93 5.02
C LEU A 44 18.27 -0.13 4.43
N ASP A 45 18.08 -1.22 5.17
CA ASP A 45 17.12 -2.24 4.81
C ASP A 45 15.69 -1.66 4.80
N PRO A 46 14.87 -1.89 3.75
CA PRO A 46 13.52 -1.36 3.67
C PRO A 46 12.58 -1.78 4.81
N ALA A 47 12.76 -2.99 5.36
CA ALA A 47 11.95 -3.44 6.50
C ALA A 47 12.36 -2.72 7.78
N GLU A 48 13.65 -2.50 8.02
CA GLU A 48 14.14 -1.66 9.12
C GLU A 48 13.66 -0.21 8.98
N TRP A 49 13.65 0.31 7.75
CA TRP A 49 13.17 1.65 7.44
C TRP A 49 11.67 1.78 7.80
N LEU A 50 10.84 0.81 7.40
CA LEU A 50 9.41 0.75 7.75
C LEU A 50 9.19 0.62 9.25
N ALA A 51 9.94 -0.25 9.93
CA ALA A 51 9.87 -0.44 11.38
C ALA A 51 10.19 0.88 12.11
N SER A 52 11.18 1.63 11.63
CA SER A 52 11.52 2.96 12.18
C SER A 52 10.41 4.00 11.98
N ALA A 53 9.69 3.97 10.84
CA ALA A 53 8.54 4.83 10.62
C ALA A 53 7.38 4.50 11.57
N CYS A 54 7.10 3.22 11.78
CA CYS A 54 6.04 2.77 12.69
C CYS A 54 6.38 3.07 14.15
N ALA A 55 7.64 2.90 14.57
CA ALA A 55 8.08 3.23 15.92
C ALA A 55 7.89 4.71 16.27
N ALA A 56 8.08 5.61 15.30
CA ALA A 56 7.84 7.04 15.50
C ALA A 56 6.38 7.34 15.88
N VAL A 57 5.44 6.70 15.20
CA VAL A 57 4.00 6.88 15.43
C VAL A 57 3.54 6.20 16.72
N ALA A 58 4.07 5.02 17.04
CA ALA A 58 3.79 4.35 18.30
C ALA A 58 4.25 5.18 19.52
N GLY A 59 5.39 5.88 19.41
CA GLY A 59 5.91 6.78 20.44
C GLY A 59 5.00 7.98 20.74
N GLU A 60 4.08 8.33 19.84
CA GLU A 60 3.11 9.42 19.99
C GLU A 60 1.75 8.96 20.54
N GLY A 61 1.64 7.67 20.91
CA GLY A 61 0.40 7.08 21.44
C GLY A 61 -0.49 6.41 20.38
N GLY A 62 -0.01 6.27 19.14
CA GLY A 62 -0.72 5.54 18.09
C GLY A 62 -0.72 4.03 18.37
N GLN A 63 -1.88 3.38 18.19
CA GLN A 63 -1.98 1.92 18.29
C GLN A 63 -1.69 1.29 16.93
N LEU A 64 -0.44 0.88 16.74
CA LEU A 64 0.02 0.16 15.55
C LEU A 64 0.29 -1.32 15.88
N ALA A 65 -0.25 -2.22 15.08
CA ALA A 65 0.07 -3.65 15.11
C ALA A 65 0.91 -4.01 13.87
N LEU A 66 2.21 -4.18 14.07
CA LEU A 66 3.11 -4.68 13.03
C LEU A 66 3.01 -6.20 12.97
N ARG A 67 2.63 -6.74 11.82
CA ARG A 67 2.54 -8.17 11.56
C ARG A 67 3.48 -8.54 10.40
N PRO A 68 4.63 -9.18 10.67
CA PRO A 68 5.41 -9.74 9.58
C PRO A 68 4.68 -10.96 9.01
N THR A 69 4.22 -10.87 7.77
CA THR A 69 3.44 -11.93 7.11
C THR A 69 4.22 -12.47 5.92
N ARG A 70 4.52 -13.77 5.93
CA ARG A 70 5.07 -14.43 4.75
C ARG A 70 3.93 -14.91 3.85
N TRP A 71 3.51 -14.03 2.95
CA TRP A 71 2.62 -14.42 1.87
C TRP A 71 3.41 -15.28 0.88
N ARG A 72 3.29 -16.60 1.00
CA ARG A 72 3.88 -17.50 0.01
C ARG A 72 3.06 -17.39 -1.28
N ALA A 73 3.72 -17.04 -2.37
CA ALA A 73 3.14 -16.91 -3.71
C ALA A 73 2.49 -18.20 -4.28
N GLN A 74 2.47 -19.30 -3.53
CA GLN A 74 1.93 -20.59 -3.96
C GLN A 74 0.39 -20.64 -3.92
N ASP A 75 -0.28 -19.66 -3.31
CA ASP A 75 -1.75 -19.59 -3.28
C ASP A 75 -2.27 -18.13 -3.32
N PRO A 76 -2.25 -17.48 -4.50
CA PRO A 76 -2.65 -16.08 -4.68
C PRO A 76 -4.08 -15.77 -4.20
N GLU A 77 -5.02 -16.69 -4.42
CA GLU A 77 -6.42 -16.51 -4.01
C GLU A 77 -6.57 -16.45 -2.50
N ARG A 78 -5.83 -17.28 -1.77
CA ARG A 78 -5.84 -17.26 -0.31
C ARG A 78 -5.21 -16.01 0.28
N VAL A 79 -4.17 -15.46 -0.37
CA VAL A 79 -3.59 -14.16 0.00
C VAL A 79 -4.64 -13.06 -0.17
N ARG A 80 -5.32 -13.04 -1.32
CA ARG A 80 -6.38 -12.09 -1.64
C ARG A 80 -7.52 -12.15 -0.62
N GLU A 81 -8.06 -13.34 -0.37
CA GLU A 81 -9.16 -13.54 0.58
C GLU A 81 -8.79 -13.08 2.00
N ALA A 82 -7.57 -13.36 2.45
CA ALA A 82 -7.14 -12.94 3.78
C ALA A 82 -6.98 -11.40 3.90
N LEU A 83 -6.45 -10.75 2.86
CA LEU A 83 -6.36 -9.28 2.82
C LEU A 83 -7.75 -8.62 2.74
N GLU A 84 -8.64 -9.15 1.91
CA GLU A 84 -10.03 -8.68 1.81
C GLU A 84 -10.74 -8.73 3.18
N ASN A 85 -10.62 -9.85 3.90
CA ASN A 85 -11.18 -9.99 5.25
C ASN A 85 -10.59 -8.99 6.26
N GLU A 86 -9.28 -8.75 6.23
CA GLU A 86 -8.65 -7.77 7.13
C GLU A 86 -9.13 -6.33 6.82
N ILE A 87 -9.30 -5.98 5.53
CA ILE A 87 -9.82 -4.69 5.09
C ILE A 87 -11.25 -4.43 5.60
N GLU A 88 -12.10 -5.47 5.66
CA GLU A 88 -13.44 -5.34 6.23
C GLU A 88 -13.43 -4.93 7.71
N THR A 89 -12.35 -5.24 8.45
CA THR A 89 -12.22 -4.92 9.87
C THR A 89 -11.62 -3.54 10.15
N GLY A 90 -10.93 -2.95 9.17
CA GLY A 90 -10.33 -1.62 9.29
C GLY A 90 -9.24 -1.34 8.26
N PRO A 91 -8.54 -0.20 8.37
CA PRO A 91 -7.43 0.12 7.46
C PRO A 91 -6.26 -0.86 7.60
N VAL A 92 -5.76 -1.32 6.46
CA VAL A 92 -4.61 -2.23 6.33
C VAL A 92 -3.55 -1.57 5.46
N ILE A 93 -2.31 -1.67 5.90
CA ILE A 93 -1.14 -1.29 5.12
C ILE A 93 -0.35 -2.56 4.81
N VAL A 94 -0.10 -2.84 3.53
CA VAL A 94 0.76 -3.92 3.08
C VAL A 94 2.03 -3.31 2.47
N ALA A 95 3.19 -3.75 2.94
CA ALA A 95 4.48 -3.27 2.50
C ALA A 95 5.32 -4.41 1.92
N ALA A 96 5.84 -4.21 0.70
CA ALA A 96 6.73 -5.16 0.04
C ALA A 96 8.12 -4.51 -0.15
N PRO A 97 9.18 -5.04 0.51
CA PRO A 97 10.53 -4.51 0.40
C PRO A 97 11.15 -4.91 -0.94
N GLY A 98 11.97 -4.04 -1.53
CA GLY A 98 12.76 -4.29 -2.74
C GLY A 98 14.16 -3.66 -2.62
N GLU A 99 15.01 -3.86 -3.63
CA GLU A 99 16.36 -3.30 -3.59
C GLU A 99 16.33 -1.77 -3.62
N GLY A 100 16.60 -1.14 -2.46
CA GLY A 100 16.55 0.33 -2.29
C GLY A 100 15.14 0.94 -2.40
N GLN A 101 14.10 0.10 -2.36
CA GLN A 101 12.72 0.51 -2.58
C GLN A 101 11.77 -0.18 -1.61
N LEU A 102 10.64 0.46 -1.32
CA LEU A 102 9.56 -0.09 -0.52
C LEU A 102 8.25 0.23 -1.21
N LEU A 103 7.52 -0.79 -1.66
CA LEU A 103 6.14 -0.62 -2.08
C LEU A 103 5.26 -0.56 -0.83
N VAL A 104 4.37 0.42 -0.75
CA VAL A 104 3.36 0.52 0.30
C VAL A 104 1.99 0.58 -0.36
N VAL A 105 1.11 -0.34 0.00
CA VAL A 105 -0.29 -0.41 -0.42
C VAL A 105 -1.15 -0.16 0.81
N ILE A 106 -2.11 0.75 0.72
CA ILE A 106 -2.98 1.17 1.82
C ILE A 106 -4.42 0.98 1.35
N ALA A 107 -5.18 0.15 2.05
CA ALA A 107 -6.60 -0.07 1.76
C ALA A 107 -7.45 -0.05 3.03
N GLY A 108 -8.72 0.29 2.90
CA GLY A 108 -9.60 0.39 4.04
C GLY A 108 -10.92 1.10 3.74
N PRO A 109 -11.97 0.86 4.54
CA PRO A 109 -13.25 1.52 4.39
C PRO A 109 -13.09 3.04 4.54
N GLY A 110 -13.52 3.79 3.52
CA GLY A 110 -13.44 5.25 3.49
C GLY A 110 -12.10 5.83 3.03
N LEU A 111 -11.15 4.99 2.59
CA LEU A 111 -9.93 5.46 1.93
C LEU A 111 -10.16 5.69 0.43
N PRO A 112 -9.60 6.75 -0.17
CA PRO A 112 -9.69 6.97 -1.59
C PRO A 112 -8.85 5.94 -2.37
N ALA A 113 -9.42 5.39 -3.44
CA ALA A 113 -8.67 4.58 -4.39
C ALA A 113 -7.85 5.51 -5.31
N LEU A 114 -6.60 5.77 -4.91
CA LEU A 114 -5.75 6.78 -5.59
C LEU A 114 -4.84 6.20 -6.67
N GLY A 115 -4.74 4.87 -6.81
CA GLY A 115 -3.81 4.24 -7.75
C GLY A 115 -2.35 4.48 -7.35
N GLU A 116 -1.46 4.50 -8.35
CA GLU A 116 -0.02 4.79 -8.15
C GLU A 116 0.16 6.25 -7.73
N VAL A 117 0.61 6.45 -6.50
CA VAL A 117 1.13 7.73 -6.05
C VAL A 117 2.65 7.65 -6.16
N GLY A 118 3.28 8.67 -6.76
CA GLY A 118 4.66 8.62 -7.26
C GLY A 118 5.74 8.40 -6.19
N LEU A 119 6.96 8.87 -6.46
CA LEU A 119 8.07 8.73 -5.51
C LEU A 119 7.78 9.47 -4.20
N CYS A 120 7.45 8.71 -3.15
CA CYS A 120 7.19 9.23 -1.82
C CYS A 120 8.40 9.04 -0.88
N ASP A 121 8.45 9.84 0.17
CA ASP A 121 9.52 9.82 1.17
C ASP A 121 9.04 9.29 2.53
N ARG A 122 9.96 9.26 3.51
CA ARG A 122 9.66 8.84 4.88
C ARG A 122 8.62 9.72 5.55
N THR A 123 8.68 11.02 5.28
CA THR A 123 7.86 12.02 5.92
C THR A 123 6.40 11.78 5.56
N ALA A 124 6.13 11.54 4.27
CA ALA A 124 4.82 11.21 3.76
C ALA A 124 4.25 9.93 4.39
N LEU A 125 5.05 8.87 4.51
CA LEU A 125 4.62 7.63 5.16
C LEU A 125 4.28 7.82 6.64
N VAL A 126 5.10 8.54 7.39
CA VAL A 126 4.84 8.81 8.83
C VAL A 126 3.57 9.63 9.01
N ALA A 127 3.35 10.64 8.16
CA ALA A 127 2.12 11.43 8.19
C ALA A 127 0.89 10.56 7.90
N THR A 128 0.96 9.67 6.90
CA THR A 128 -0.10 8.70 6.61
C THR A 128 -0.39 7.76 7.78
N LEU A 129 0.66 7.22 8.40
CA LEU A 129 0.51 6.35 9.58
C LEU A 129 -0.13 7.09 10.76
N ARG A 130 0.22 8.37 10.99
CA ARG A 130 -0.42 9.19 12.04
C ARG A 130 -1.88 9.47 11.76
N GLN A 131 -2.22 9.78 10.51
CA GLN A 131 -3.60 10.02 10.08
C GLN A 131 -4.44 8.75 10.29
N LEU A 132 -3.96 7.60 9.82
CA LEU A 132 -4.63 6.31 9.98
C LEU A 132 -4.69 5.84 11.43
N ALA A 133 -3.73 6.22 12.28
CA ALA A 133 -3.79 5.96 13.72
C ALA A 133 -4.72 6.92 14.48
N GLY A 134 -5.29 7.94 13.82
CA GLY A 134 -6.18 8.93 14.43
C GLY A 134 -5.47 9.98 15.29
N LEU A 135 -4.16 10.14 15.15
CA LEU A 135 -3.36 11.09 15.94
C LEU A 135 -3.38 12.50 15.37
N ASN A 136 -3.46 12.63 14.05
CA ASN A 136 -3.50 13.93 13.37
C ASN A 136 -4.30 13.83 12.06
N PRO A 137 -5.64 13.80 12.12
CA PRO A 137 -6.48 13.53 10.96
C PRO A 137 -6.41 14.62 9.88
N ASP A 138 -6.03 15.84 10.25
CA ASP A 138 -5.90 17.00 9.36
C ASP A 138 -4.45 17.27 8.91
N GLY A 139 -3.48 16.49 9.41
CA GLY A 139 -2.05 16.64 9.11
C GLY A 139 -1.66 15.83 7.89
N GLU A 140 -1.87 16.41 6.71
CA GLU A 140 -1.74 15.80 5.38
C GLU A 140 -0.68 14.70 5.21
N SER A 141 -1.15 13.50 4.85
CA SER A 141 -0.59 12.65 3.78
C SER A 141 -1.43 11.38 3.63
N LEU A 142 -1.94 11.12 2.43
CA LEU A 142 -2.14 9.76 1.90
C LEU A 142 -1.29 9.62 0.62
N LEU A 143 -0.02 10.01 0.80
CA LEU A 143 1.16 9.89 -0.08
C LEU A 143 1.23 10.81 -1.32
N GLU A 144 0.83 12.10 -1.22
CA GLU A 144 0.88 13.11 -2.31
C GLU A 144 2.31 13.54 -2.76
N GLU A 145 2.62 14.07 -3.98
CA GLU A 145 1.92 15.06 -4.85
C GLU A 145 1.27 14.52 -6.16
N ARG A 146 0.13 15.13 -6.50
CA ARG A 146 -0.92 14.76 -7.47
C ARG A 146 -0.54 14.83 -8.96
N VAL A 147 -0.26 13.70 -9.61
CA VAL A 147 -0.62 13.37 -11.01
C VAL A 147 -0.72 11.83 -11.04
N ALA A 148 -1.82 11.18 -11.38
CA ALA A 148 -2.75 11.43 -12.47
C ALA A 148 -4.20 11.31 -12.02
N VAL A 149 -5.04 12.13 -12.64
CA VAL A 149 -6.45 11.80 -12.85
C VAL A 149 -6.51 10.32 -13.27
N TYR A 150 -6.92 9.43 -12.36
CA TYR A 150 -7.45 8.15 -12.78
C TYR A 150 -8.67 8.53 -13.60
N ASN A 151 -8.48 8.60 -14.92
CA ASN A 151 -9.58 8.78 -15.83
C ASN A 151 -10.17 7.38 -16.02
N PRO A 152 -11.30 7.03 -15.38
CA PRO A 152 -11.94 5.73 -15.55
C PRO A 152 -12.22 5.42 -17.02
N ASP A 153 -12.27 6.45 -17.88
CA ASP A 153 -12.39 6.30 -19.32
C ASP A 153 -11.22 5.53 -19.97
N HIS A 154 -10.02 5.43 -19.38
CA HIS A 154 -8.92 4.70 -20.02
C HIS A 154 -8.98 3.17 -19.83
N GLN A 155 -9.54 2.67 -18.73
CA GLN A 155 -9.83 1.24 -18.59
C GLN A 155 -11.14 0.86 -19.28
N VAL A 156 -12.14 1.75 -19.23
CA VAL A 156 -13.37 1.59 -19.98
C VAL A 156 -13.07 1.61 -21.49
N ASP A 157 -12.22 2.50 -22.00
CA ASP A 157 -11.80 2.49 -23.41
C ASP A 157 -11.01 1.23 -23.79
N ARG A 158 -10.10 0.73 -22.94
CA ARG A 158 -9.40 -0.53 -23.25
C ARG A 158 -10.34 -1.73 -23.26
N ARG A 159 -11.28 -1.82 -22.30
CA ARG A 159 -12.29 -2.88 -22.25
C ARG A 159 -13.31 -2.74 -23.40
N LEU A 160 -13.73 -1.52 -23.73
CA LEU A 160 -14.64 -1.25 -24.84
C LEU A 160 -13.96 -1.51 -26.19
N ARG A 161 -12.69 -1.15 -26.39
CA ARG A 161 -11.94 -1.50 -27.62
C ARG A 161 -11.72 -2.99 -27.76
N GLN A 162 -11.48 -3.71 -26.66
CA GLN A 162 -11.43 -5.18 -26.67
C GLN A 162 -12.79 -5.84 -26.94
N LEU A 163 -13.91 -5.22 -26.51
CA LEU A 163 -15.26 -5.76 -26.69
C LEU A 163 -15.90 -5.38 -28.03
N TYR A 164 -15.56 -4.21 -28.58
CA TYR A 164 -16.16 -3.67 -29.80
C TYR A 164 -15.23 -3.68 -31.02
N GLY A 165 -13.97 -4.10 -30.85
CA GLY A 165 -13.06 -4.39 -31.95
C GLY A 165 -12.79 -3.19 -32.86
N GLU A 166 -11.74 -2.43 -32.53
CA GLU A 166 -10.96 -1.70 -33.54
C GLU A 166 -9.55 -2.28 -33.62
#